data_AF-A0A1A6A735-F1
#
_entry.id   AF-A0A1A6A735-F1
#
_cell.length_a   1.000
_cell.length_b   1.000
_cell.length_c   1.000
_cell.angle_alpha   90.00
_cell.angle_beta   90.00
_cell.angle_gamma   90.00
#
_symmetry.space_group_name_H-M   'P 1'
#
loop_
_entity.id
_entity.type
_entity.pdbx_description
1 polymer ?
#
loop_
_entity_poly.entity_id
_entity_poly.type
_entity_poly.pdbx_seq_one_letter_code
_entity_poly.pdbx_strand_id
1 'polypeptide(L)'
;MSINTVNPYANNNQVSPLEQDVLWEFAKLNDKVKRASNLARLTAESPNESLLAELRTLEKRMGLVLTLFQASVWAVIVDTQAAEEARAHQQEQEQQQRLLLQQQQEQQYALAQGQAQDISYDDSRRWDDDSVL
;
A
#
# COMPACT_ATOMS: atom_id res chain seq x y z
N MET A 1 4.42 23.99 52.28
CA MET A 1 5.02 23.94 53.63
C MET A 1 6.42 23.34 53.50
N SER A 2 7.51 23.82 54.09
CA SER A 2 7.84 25.08 54.75
C SER A 2 9.27 25.37 54.29
N ILE A 3 9.50 26.47 53.58
CA ILE A 3 10.86 26.97 53.44
C ILE A 3 11.12 27.62 54.80
N ASN A 4 11.63 26.85 55.76
CA ASN A 4 12.11 27.44 57.00
C ASN A 4 13.11 28.52 56.58
N THR A 5 12.83 29.77 56.95
CA THR A 5 13.69 30.92 56.61
C THR A 5 14.80 31.10 57.64
N VAL A 6 14.69 30.37 58.77
CA VAL A 6 15.58 30.43 59.92
C VAL A 6 16.15 29.03 60.17
N ASN A 7 17.46 28.94 60.37
CA ASN A 7 18.14 27.69 60.70
C ASN A 7 17.73 27.23 62.11
N PRO A 8 17.01 26.10 62.27
CA PRO A 8 16.58 25.60 63.57
C PRO A 8 17.74 25.07 64.42
N TYR A 9 18.91 24.83 63.83
CA TYR A 9 20.10 24.32 64.50
C TYR A 9 21.03 25.42 65.03
N ALA A 10 20.77 26.70 64.70
CA ALA A 10 21.67 27.84 64.98
C ALA A 10 21.96 28.11 66.48
N ASN A 11 21.10 27.63 67.39
CA ASN A 11 21.24 27.84 68.84
C ASN A 11 21.70 26.57 69.58
N ASN A 12 22.16 25.54 68.86
CA ASN A 12 22.51 24.27 69.47
C ASN A 12 24.01 24.22 69.85
N ASN A 13 24.30 24.42 71.14
CA ASN A 13 25.67 24.39 71.67
C ASN A 13 26.35 23.01 71.64
N GLN A 14 25.63 21.94 71.29
CA GLN A 14 26.17 20.58 71.21
C GLN A 14 26.74 20.22 69.83
N VAL A 15 26.48 21.04 68.82
CA VAL A 15 26.95 20.86 67.44
C VAL A 15 27.80 22.06 67.05
N SER A 16 28.89 21.79 66.34
CA SER A 16 29.76 22.86 65.84
C SER A 16 29.01 23.75 64.83
N PRO A 17 29.41 25.01 64.66
CA PRO A 17 28.77 25.91 63.69
C PRO A 17 28.71 25.35 62.27
N LEU A 18 29.76 24.66 61.84
CA LEU A 18 29.81 24.02 60.52
C LEU A 18 28.77 22.91 60.38
N GLU A 19 28.60 22.07 61.41
CA GLU A 19 27.60 20.99 61.41
C GLU A 19 26.18 21.55 61.35
N GLN A 20 25.91 22.67 62.03
CA GLN A 20 24.60 23.33 62.00
C GLN A 20 24.26 23.84 60.58
N ASP A 21 25.24 24.41 59.87
CA ASP A 21 25.05 24.88 58.48
C ASP A 21 24.85 23.72 57.50
N VAL A 22 25.64 22.64 57.66
CA VAL A 22 25.50 21.45 56.82
C VAL A 22 24.13 20.80 57.00
N LEU A 23 23.70 20.57 58.25
CA LEU A 23 22.37 20.02 58.54
C LEU A 23 21.25 20.90 57.97
N TRP A 24 21.44 22.21 58.00
CA TRP A 24 20.49 23.16 57.44
C TRP A 24 20.39 23.07 55.92
N GLU A 25 21.52 23.01 55.21
CA GLU A 25 21.53 22.83 53.76
C GLU A 25 20.98 21.46 53.35
N PHE A 26 21.26 20.39 54.11
CA PHE A 26 20.65 19.07 53.88
C PHE A 26 19.13 19.09 54.08
N ALA A 27 18.63 19.81 55.08
CA ALA A 27 17.18 19.97 55.29
C ALA A 27 16.51 20.68 54.10
N LYS A 28 17.13 21.75 53.59
CA LYS A 28 16.66 22.44 52.37
C LYS A 28 16.72 21.54 51.14
N LEU A 29 17.80 20.78 50.97
CA LEU A 29 17.96 19.86 49.86
C LEU A 29 16.89 18.77 49.89
N ASN A 30 16.64 18.17 51.06
CA ASN A 30 15.60 17.16 51.22
C ASN A 30 14.21 17.70 50.88
N ASP A 31 13.89 18.93 51.29
CA ASP A 31 12.62 19.57 50.89
C ASP A 31 12.52 19.75 49.37
N LYS A 32 13.60 20.21 48.72
CA LYS A 32 13.67 20.33 47.26
C LYS A 32 13.50 18.98 46.56
N VAL A 33 14.16 17.93 47.05
CA VAL A 33 14.07 16.56 46.52
C VAL A 33 12.64 16.02 46.67
N LYS A 34 12.00 16.21 47.83
CA LYS A 34 10.60 15.83 48.04
C LYS A 34 9.66 16.55 47.09
N ARG A 35 9.85 17.85 46.85
CA ARG A 35 9.07 18.61 45.87
C ARG A 35 9.29 18.10 44.45
N ALA A 36 10.53 17.85 44.06
CA ALA A 36 10.86 17.32 42.74
C ALA A 36 10.24 15.93 42.53
N SER A 37 10.33 15.05 43.52
CA SER A 37 9.70 13.72 43.51
C SER A 37 8.17 13.81 43.39
N ASN A 38 7.54 14.68 44.20
CA ASN A 38 6.10 14.90 44.11
C ASN A 38 5.68 15.47 42.76
N LEU A 39 6.45 16.40 42.19
CA LEU A 39 6.17 16.96 40.87
C LEU A 39 6.35 15.90 39.77
N ALA A 40 7.41 15.11 39.82
CA ALA A 40 7.63 14.00 38.89
C ALA A 40 6.48 12.99 38.96
N ARG A 41 6.03 12.66 40.17
CA ARG A 41 4.89 11.77 40.40
C ARG A 41 3.59 12.36 39.84
N LEU A 42 3.30 13.64 40.09
CA LEU A 42 2.13 14.32 39.51
C LEU A 42 2.18 14.30 37.98
N THR A 43 3.31 14.65 37.38
CA THR A 43 3.49 14.62 35.92
C THR A 43 3.32 13.22 35.34
N ALA A 44 3.75 12.17 36.06
CA ALA A 44 3.56 10.78 35.64
C ALA A 44 2.12 10.29 35.82
N GLU A 45 1.44 10.71 36.89
CA GLU A 45 0.06 10.31 37.24
C GLU A 45 -1.01 11.12 36.49
N SER A 46 -0.69 12.34 36.00
CA SER A 46 -1.56 13.16 35.15
C SER A 46 -0.98 13.29 33.73
N PRO A 47 -0.91 12.19 32.95
CA PRO A 47 -0.60 12.29 31.54
C PRO A 47 -1.65 13.19 30.88
N ASN A 48 -1.19 14.08 30.01
CA ASN A 48 -1.98 15.18 29.47
C ASN A 48 -3.16 14.62 28.64
N GLU A 49 -4.34 14.46 29.25
CA GLU A 49 -5.50 13.81 28.62
C GLU A 49 -5.97 14.56 27.37
N SER A 50 -5.78 15.88 27.33
CA SER A 50 -6.01 16.72 26.16
C SER A 50 -5.15 16.29 24.98
N LEU A 51 -3.85 16.08 25.20
CA LEU A 51 -2.92 15.61 24.18
C LEU A 51 -3.32 14.22 23.67
N LEU A 52 -3.73 13.31 24.57
CA LEU A 52 -4.20 11.97 24.17
C LEU A 52 -5.50 12.05 23.34
N ALA A 53 -6.41 12.97 23.66
CA ALA A 53 -7.63 13.19 22.89
C ALA A 53 -7.34 13.76 21.48
N GLU A 54 -6.40 14.69 21.39
CA GLU A 54 -5.92 15.22 20.11
C GLU A 54 -5.25 14.14 19.26
N LEU A 55 -4.36 13.33 19.86
CA LEU A 55 -3.70 12.22 19.18
C LEU A 55 -4.69 11.17 18.67
N ARG A 56 -5.70 10.79 19.47
CA ARG A 56 -6.77 9.88 19.00
C ARG A 56 -7.58 10.47 17.86
N THR A 57 -7.80 11.78 17.86
CA THR A 57 -8.51 12.46 16.77
C THR A 57 -7.66 12.45 15.50
N LEU A 58 -6.36 12.69 15.64
CA LEU A 58 -5.41 12.61 14.53
C LEU A 58 -5.32 11.19 13.95
N GLU A 59 -5.23 10.18 14.82
CA GLU A 59 -5.19 8.76 14.43
C GLU A 59 -6.40 8.38 13.58
N LYS A 60 -7.62 8.75 13.99
CA LYS A 60 -8.84 8.47 13.23
C LYS A 60 -8.81 9.13 11.84
N ARG A 61 -8.35 10.38 11.75
CA ARG A 61 -8.27 11.12 10.49
C ARG A 61 -7.22 10.52 9.56
N MET A 62 -6.03 10.24 10.08
CA MET A 62 -4.96 9.60 9.30
C MET A 62 -5.34 8.18 8.88
N GLY A 63 -5.96 7.40 9.75
CA GLY A 63 -6.45 6.07 9.43
C GLY A 63 -7.47 6.11 8.29
N LEU A 64 -8.42 7.04 8.33
CA LEU A 64 -9.36 7.25 7.23
C LEU A 64 -8.64 7.63 5.93
N VAL A 65 -7.72 8.60 5.97
CA VAL A 65 -6.93 9.00 4.80
C VAL A 65 -6.15 7.83 4.22
N LEU A 66 -5.50 7.02 5.06
CA LEU A 66 -4.75 5.84 4.62
C LEU A 66 -5.66 4.81 3.96
N THR A 67 -6.81 4.49 4.55
CA THR A 67 -7.76 3.54 3.97
C THR A 67 -8.33 4.02 2.63
N LEU A 68 -8.70 5.29 2.52
CA LEU A 68 -9.19 5.88 1.27
C LEU A 68 -8.11 5.91 0.19
N PHE A 69 -6.88 6.27 0.57
CA PHE A 69 -5.75 6.25 -0.35
C PHE A 69 -5.48 4.82 -0.84
N GLN A 70 -5.42 3.84 0.06
CA GLN A 70 -5.24 2.44 -0.32
C GLN A 70 -6.36 1.96 -1.25
N ALA A 71 -7.62 2.26 -0.94
CA ALA A 71 -8.75 1.92 -1.80
C ALA A 71 -8.64 2.57 -3.18
N SER A 72 -8.21 3.83 -3.26
CA SER A 72 -8.01 4.53 -4.54
C SER A 72 -6.92 3.90 -5.41
N VAL A 73 -5.82 3.48 -4.79
CA VAL A 73 -4.72 2.79 -5.49
C VAL A 73 -5.18 1.43 -6.00
N TRP A 74 -5.88 0.65 -5.17
CA TRP A 74 -6.44 -0.63 -5.59
C TRP A 74 -7.46 -0.48 -6.72
N ALA A 75 -8.34 0.53 -6.66
CA ALA A 75 -9.28 0.79 -7.74
C ALA A 75 -8.57 1.01 -9.09
N VAL A 76 -7.54 1.87 -9.11
CA VAL A 76 -6.76 2.12 -10.33
C VAL A 76 -6.04 0.86 -10.81
N ILE A 77 -5.40 0.10 -9.91
CA ILE A 77 -4.69 -1.13 -10.28
C ILE A 77 -5.65 -2.14 -10.89
N VAL A 78 -6.81 -2.35 -10.27
CA VAL A 78 -7.83 -3.29 -10.75
C VAL A 78 -8.37 -2.84 -12.11
N ASP A 79 -8.68 -1.56 -12.28
CA ASP A 79 -9.15 -1.02 -13.57
C ASP A 79 -8.10 -1.22 -14.68
N THR A 80 -6.82 -1.00 -14.37
CA THR A 80 -5.73 -1.22 -15.34
C THR A 80 -5.58 -2.70 -15.73
N GLN A 81 -5.65 -3.62 -14.76
CA GLN A 81 -5.56 -5.06 -15.03
C GLN A 81 -6.76 -5.54 -15.85
N ALA A 82 -7.97 -5.12 -15.51
CA ALA A 82 -9.18 -5.46 -16.26
C ALA A 82 -9.12 -4.95 -17.70
N ALA A 83 -8.59 -3.75 -17.92
CA ALA A 83 -8.41 -3.20 -19.27
C ALA A 83 -7.38 -3.97 -20.10
N GLU A 84 -6.29 -4.42 -19.48
CA GLU A 84 -5.27 -5.26 -20.12
C GLU A 84 -5.82 -6.64 -20.49
N GLU A 85 -6.53 -7.30 -19.57
CA GLU A 85 -7.18 -8.59 -19.80
C GLU A 85 -8.23 -8.51 -20.92
N ALA A 86 -9.04 -7.45 -20.96
CA ALA A 86 -10.00 -7.24 -22.04
C ALA A 86 -9.34 -7.12 -23.42
N ARG A 87 -8.19 -6.43 -23.49
CA ARG A 87 -7.41 -6.30 -24.73
C ARG A 87 -6.79 -7.63 -25.15
N ALA A 88 -6.26 -8.39 -24.19
CA ALA A 88 -5.71 -9.72 -24.46
C ALA A 88 -6.79 -10.67 -25.02
N HIS A 89 -7.96 -10.71 -24.39
CA HIS A 89 -9.08 -11.52 -24.87
C HIS A 89 -9.58 -11.10 -26.25
N GLN A 90 -9.62 -9.80 -26.55
CA GLN A 90 -9.97 -9.32 -27.89
C GLN A 90 -8.96 -9.81 -28.94
N GLN A 91 -7.66 -9.72 -28.64
CA GLN A 91 -6.61 -10.20 -29.55
C GLN A 91 -6.69 -11.72 -29.77
N GLU A 92 -6.96 -12.49 -28.72
CA GLU A 92 -7.14 -13.94 -28.83
C GLU A 92 -8.36 -14.31 -29.69
N GLN A 93 -9.48 -13.61 -29.52
CA GLN A 93 -10.69 -13.82 -30.33
C GLN A 93 -10.44 -13.48 -31.80
N GLU A 94 -9.74 -12.38 -32.07
CA GLU A 94 -9.37 -11.99 -33.43
C GLU A 94 -8.42 -12.99 -34.08
N GLN A 95 -7.45 -13.52 -33.33
CA GLN A 95 -6.54 -14.56 -33.81
C GLN A 95 -7.30 -15.86 -34.11
N GLN A 96 -8.20 -16.28 -33.21
CA GLN A 96 -9.02 -17.47 -33.43
C GLN A 96 -9.94 -17.31 -34.66
N GLN A 97 -10.59 -16.14 -34.83
CA GLN A 97 -11.38 -15.88 -36.03
C GLN A 97 -10.53 -15.90 -37.29
N ARG A 98 -9.32 -15.31 -37.27
CA ARG A 98 -8.40 -15.34 -38.41
C ARG A 98 -7.99 -16.76 -38.77
N LEU A 99 -7.68 -17.60 -37.78
CA LEU A 99 -7.32 -19.00 -38.01
C LEU A 99 -8.48 -19.79 -38.60
N LEU A 100 -9.70 -19.59 -38.09
CA LEU A 100 -10.90 -20.23 -38.63
C LEU A 100 -11.15 -19.82 -40.09
N LEU A 101 -11.02 -18.53 -40.41
CA LEU A 101 -11.16 -18.02 -41.78
C LEU A 101 -10.09 -18.61 -42.70
N GLN A 102 -8.83 -18.67 -42.24
CA GLN A 102 -7.74 -19.27 -42.99
C GLN A 102 -8.02 -20.74 -43.30
N GLN A 103 -8.43 -21.51 -42.29
CA GLN A 103 -8.76 -22.93 -42.47
C GLN A 103 -9.93 -23.12 -43.44
N GLN A 104 -10.95 -22.27 -43.38
CA GLN A 104 -12.08 -22.33 -44.31
C GLN A 104 -11.66 -22.05 -45.76
N GLN A 105 -10.74 -21.10 -45.94
CA GLN A 105 -10.20 -20.74 -47.24
C GLN A 105 -9.34 -21.88 -47.83
N GLU A 106 -8.53 -22.53 -46.99
CA GLU A 106 -7.75 -23.72 -47.39
C GLU A 106 -8.66 -24.88 -47.82
N GLN A 107 -9.76 -25.13 -47.09
CA GLN A 107 -10.74 -26.16 -47.48
C GLN A 107 -11.37 -25.86 -48.84
N GLN A 108 -11.73 -24.60 -49.11
CA GLN A 108 -12.25 -24.20 -50.43
C GLN A 108 -11.22 -24.41 -51.55
N TYR A 109 -9.96 -24.07 -51.30
CA TYR A 109 -8.89 -24.27 -52.28
C TYR A 109 -8.63 -25.75 -52.56
N ALA A 110 -8.67 -26.60 -51.53
CA ALA A 110 -8.55 -28.05 -51.67
C ALA A 110 -9.72 -28.67 -52.45
N LEU A 111 -10.96 -28.24 -52.19
CA LEU A 111 -12.15 -28.65 -52.94
C LEU A 111 -12.08 -28.23 -54.41
N ALA A 112 -11.62 -27.00 -54.68
CA ALA A 112 -11.43 -26.51 -56.05
C ALA A 112 -10.34 -27.29 -56.81
N GLN A 113 -9.23 -27.66 -56.15
CA GLN A 113 -8.21 -28.52 -56.77
C GLN A 113 -8.70 -29.95 -57.01
N GLY A 114 -9.51 -30.52 -56.11
CA GLY A 114 -10.14 -31.81 -56.32
C GLY A 114 -11.07 -31.81 -57.55
N GLN A 115 -11.85 -30.74 -57.73
CA GLN A 115 -12.68 -30.57 -58.94
C GLN A 115 -11.84 -30.32 -60.20
N ALA A 116 -10.72 -29.59 -60.10
CA ALA A 116 -9.82 -29.37 -61.24
C ALA A 116 -9.10 -30.64 -61.70
N GLN A 117 -8.85 -31.60 -60.81
CA GLN A 117 -8.29 -32.91 -61.18
C GLN A 117 -9.33 -33.83 -61.85
N ASP A 118 -10.63 -33.65 -61.57
CA ASP A 118 -11.73 -34.37 -62.24
C ASP A 118 -12.11 -33.74 -63.59
N ILE A 119 -11.72 -32.48 -63.84
CA ILE A 119 -11.64 -31.91 -65.20
C ILE A 119 -10.32 -32.38 -65.83
N SER A 120 -10.13 -33.69 -65.88
CA SER A 120 -9.23 -34.30 -66.85
C SER A 120 -9.74 -33.87 -68.21
N TYR A 121 -8.91 -33.14 -68.96
CA TYR A 121 -9.10 -32.89 -70.37
C TYR A 121 -9.43 -34.22 -71.04
N ASP A 122 -10.69 -34.40 -71.44
CA ASP A 122 -11.09 -35.39 -72.45
C ASP A 122 -10.52 -34.90 -73.79
N ASP A 123 -9.20 -35.04 -73.91
CA ASP A 123 -8.44 -34.81 -75.14
C ASP A 123 -8.60 -36.04 -76.04
N SER A 124 -9.85 -36.29 -76.44
CA SER A 124 -10.23 -37.32 -77.41
C SER A 124 -11.27 -36.78 -78.40
N ARG A 125 -11.10 -35.53 -78.85
CA ARG A 125 -11.68 -35.08 -80.12
C ARG A 125 -10.63 -35.12 -81.21
N ARG A 126 -10.46 -36.34 -81.72
CA ARG A 126 -9.88 -36.70 -83.01
C ARG A 126 -10.43 -35.78 -84.10
N TRP A 127 -9.69 -34.73 -84.42
CA TRP A 127 -9.86 -33.99 -85.67
C TRP A 127 -9.25 -34.86 -86.78
N ASP A 128 -10.04 -35.82 -87.26
CA ASP A 128 -9.81 -36.41 -88.57
C ASP A 128 -10.55 -35.54 -89.60
N ASP A 129 -9.72 -34.98 -90.49
CA ASP A 129 -9.93 -34.69 -91.91
C ASP A 129 -11.34 -34.90 -92.50
N ASP A 130 -11.88 -33.86 -93.13
CA ASP A 130 -12.69 -34.03 -94.34
C ASP A 130 -12.42 -32.87 -95.32
N SER A 131 -11.32 -33.05 -96.05
CA SER A 131 -11.21 -32.92 -97.51
C SER A 131 -12.31 -32.13 -98.27
N VAL A 132 -11.90 -31.03 -98.91
CA VAL A 132 -12.63 -30.39 -100.02
C VAL A 132 -11.87 -30.69 -101.31
N LEU A 133 -12.32 -31.72 -102.04
CA LEU A 133 -12.41 -31.80 -103.51
C LEU A 133 -13.18 -33.06 -103.92
#